data_AF-A0A7M2Y9Y2-F1
#
_entry.id   AF-A0A7M2Y9Y2-F1
#
_cell.length_a   1.000
_cell.length_b   1.000
_cell.length_c   1.000
_cell.angle_alpha   90.00
_cell.angle_beta   90.00
_cell.angle_gamma   90.00
#
_symmetry.space_group_name_H-M   'P 1'
#
loop_
_entity.id
_entity.type
_entity.pdbx_description
1 polymer ?
#
loop_
_entity_poly.entity_id
_entity_poly.type
_entity_poly.pdbx_seq_one_letter_code
_entity_poly.pdbx_strand_id
1 'polypeptide(L)'
;MKTSFIFSPIFGAIFLMSPNTRCQPEYKNHSRVIVEGKITSQNAANIDVKLNSGSILISETKSNSDGSFKLGGPGTTAEKELSFDRKIASFTSNETACTLSYDSLAIILPVEKSYFNFAQITFKP
;
A
#
# COMPACT_ATOMS: atom_id res chain seq x y z
N MET A 1 -81.73 16.98 22.32
CA MET A 1 -82.32 15.69 21.90
C MET A 1 -81.18 14.79 21.46
N LYS A 2 -81.14 13.56 22.01
CA LYS A 2 -80.08 12.55 21.87
C LYS A 2 -79.77 12.19 20.42
N THR A 3 -78.49 11.97 20.12
CA THR A 3 -77.91 10.89 19.29
C THR A 3 -76.43 11.22 19.03
N SER A 4 -75.45 10.33 18.94
CA SER A 4 -75.18 8.97 19.42
C SER A 4 -73.66 8.83 19.23
N PHE A 5 -72.93 8.34 20.24
CA PHE A 5 -71.53 7.96 20.09
C PHE A 5 -71.42 6.72 19.18
N ILE A 6 -70.52 6.76 18.19
CA ILE A 6 -70.04 5.56 17.50
C ILE A 6 -68.52 5.54 17.64
N PHE A 7 -68.05 4.67 18.53
CA PHE A 7 -66.69 4.16 18.55
C PHE A 7 -66.47 3.28 17.33
N SER A 8 -65.39 3.49 16.59
CA SER A 8 -64.72 2.39 15.88
C SER A 8 -63.21 2.67 15.77
N PRO A 9 -62.34 1.73 16.16
CA PRO A 9 -60.89 1.89 16.15
C PRO A 9 -60.32 1.35 14.83
N ILE A 10 -59.64 2.19 14.06
CA ILE A 10 -58.86 1.71 12.90
C ILE A 10 -57.40 2.04 13.15
N PHE A 11 -56.73 1.00 13.67
CA PHE A 11 -55.37 0.60 13.35
C PHE A 11 -54.75 1.35 12.17
N GLY A 12 -53.62 2.00 12.43
CA GLY A 12 -52.82 2.62 11.38
C GLY A 12 -51.50 3.12 11.93
N ALA A 13 -50.71 2.21 12.49
CA ALA A 13 -49.31 2.45 12.79
C ALA A 13 -48.59 2.83 11.49
N ILE A 14 -48.49 4.13 11.19
CA ILE A 14 -47.59 4.64 10.17
C ILE A 14 -46.19 4.61 10.79
N PHE A 15 -45.61 3.42 10.71
CA PHE A 15 -44.22 3.17 11.04
C PHE A 15 -43.36 4.04 10.12
N LEU A 16 -42.47 4.80 10.74
CA LEU A 16 -41.47 5.67 10.12
C LEU A 16 -40.66 4.90 9.08
N MET A 17 -41.08 4.94 7.81
CA MET A 17 -40.21 4.58 6.69
C MET A 17 -39.31 5.79 6.38
N SER A 18 -38.38 6.06 7.29
CA SER A 18 -37.14 6.74 6.91
C SER A 18 -36.47 5.90 5.81
N PRO A 19 -36.21 6.46 4.62
CA PRO A 19 -35.55 5.71 3.56
C PRO A 19 -34.22 5.25 4.11
N ASN A 20 -34.03 3.93 4.08
CA ASN A 20 -32.77 3.23 4.31
C ASN A 20 -31.59 4.16 4.00
N THR A 21 -30.96 4.69 5.05
CA THR A 21 -29.56 5.08 5.02
C THR A 21 -28.81 3.80 4.69
N ARG A 22 -28.80 3.44 3.40
CA ARG A 22 -27.87 2.47 2.86
C ARG A 22 -26.53 3.08 3.19
N CYS A 23 -25.92 2.60 4.27
CA CYS A 23 -24.52 2.77 4.56
C CYS A 23 -23.82 2.09 3.37
N GLN A 24 -23.65 2.84 2.28
CA GLN A 24 -22.81 2.38 1.19
C GLN A 24 -21.43 2.24 1.83
N PRO A 25 -20.80 1.06 1.78
CA PRO A 25 -19.42 0.97 2.21
C PRO A 25 -18.66 1.98 1.36
N GLU A 26 -18.19 3.04 2.01
CA GLU A 26 -17.33 4.02 1.38
C GLU A 26 -16.11 3.22 0.89
N TYR A 27 -16.03 3.00 -0.42
CA TYR A 27 -14.92 2.26 -1.02
C TYR A 27 -13.68 3.12 -0.84
N LYS A 28 -13.00 2.97 0.29
CA LYS A 28 -11.67 3.52 0.50
C LYS A 28 -10.75 2.72 -0.41
N ASN A 29 -10.34 3.33 -1.50
CA ASN A 29 -9.30 2.80 -2.37
C ASN A 29 -8.03 2.63 -1.51
N HIS A 30 -7.81 1.40 -1.03
CA HIS A 30 -6.61 1.02 -0.30
C HIS A 30 -5.46 0.91 -1.31
N SER A 31 -5.00 2.05 -1.83
CA SER A 31 -3.81 2.09 -2.68
C SER A 31 -2.70 1.34 -1.95
N ARG A 32 -2.02 0.44 -2.66
CA ARG A 32 -0.93 -0.39 -2.14
C ARG A 32 0.29 -0.20 -3.00
N VAL A 33 1.44 -0.30 -2.38
CA VAL A 33 2.73 -0.41 -3.06
C VAL A 33 3.25 -1.83 -2.83
N ILE A 34 3.75 -2.45 -3.90
CA ILE A 34 4.37 -3.76 -3.90
C ILE A 34 5.72 -3.62 -4.57
N VAL A 35 6.75 -4.13 -3.91
CA VAL A 35 8.12 -4.14 -4.41
C VAL A 35 8.66 -5.56 -4.34
N GLU A 36 9.16 -6.03 -5.47
CA GLU A 36 9.84 -7.32 -5.61
C GLU A 36 11.22 -7.08 -6.20
N GLY A 37 12.20 -7.89 -5.81
CA GLY A 37 13.51 -7.77 -6.42
C GLY A 37 14.46 -8.92 -6.12
N LYS A 38 15.61 -8.87 -6.78
CA LYS A 38 16.66 -9.89 -6.68
C LYS A 38 18.03 -9.22 -6.53
N ILE A 39 18.68 -9.45 -5.40
CA ILE A 39 20.07 -9.06 -5.16
C ILE A 39 20.96 -10.12 -5.82
N THR A 40 21.86 -9.69 -6.71
CA THR A 40 22.75 -10.59 -7.48
C THR A 40 24.21 -10.52 -7.05
N SER A 41 24.52 -9.74 -6.02
CA SER A 41 25.88 -9.57 -5.49
C SER A 41 26.33 -10.76 -4.63
N GLN A 42 27.62 -10.82 -4.32
CA GLN A 42 28.10 -11.75 -3.29
C GLN A 42 27.45 -11.42 -1.94
N ASN A 43 27.13 -12.47 -1.16
CA ASN A 43 26.41 -12.38 0.11
C ASN A 43 25.03 -11.71 -0.04
N ALA A 44 24.24 -12.17 -1.01
CA ALA A 44 22.90 -11.63 -1.30
C ALA A 44 21.84 -12.02 -0.26
N ALA A 45 22.11 -12.97 0.63
CA ALA A 45 21.16 -13.48 1.61
C ALA A 45 21.12 -12.65 2.89
N ASN A 46 19.95 -12.62 3.54
CA ASN A 46 19.74 -12.02 4.87
C ASN A 46 20.07 -10.51 4.91
N ILE A 47 19.95 -9.82 3.78
CA ILE A 47 20.13 -8.37 3.65
C ILE A 47 18.83 -7.67 4.05
N ASP A 48 18.93 -6.64 4.88
CA ASP A 48 17.77 -5.85 5.29
C ASP A 48 17.28 -4.97 4.12
N VAL A 49 15.99 -5.08 3.81
CA VAL A 49 15.33 -4.32 2.76
C VAL A 49 14.16 -3.58 3.38
N LYS A 50 14.15 -2.24 3.27
CA LYS A 50 13.12 -1.39 3.87
C LYS A 50 12.47 -0.49 2.85
N LEU A 51 11.16 -0.40 2.91
CA LEU A 51 10.37 0.53 2.12
C LEU A 51 9.92 1.67 3.02
N ASN A 52 10.34 2.89 2.69
CA ASN A 52 10.03 4.09 3.45
C ASN A 52 9.28 5.11 2.60
N SER A 53 8.58 6.05 3.23
CA SER A 53 8.14 7.30 2.60
C SER A 53 8.47 8.44 3.54
N GLY A 54 9.49 9.22 3.19
CA GLY A 54 10.13 10.15 4.12
C GLY A 54 10.63 9.40 5.38
N SER A 55 10.24 9.88 6.56
CA SER A 55 10.61 9.27 7.85
C SER A 55 9.72 8.10 8.28
N ILE A 56 8.77 7.67 7.45
CA ILE A 56 7.79 6.64 7.80
C ILE A 56 8.22 5.31 7.18
N LEU A 57 8.45 4.30 8.03
CA LEU A 57 8.63 2.92 7.60
C LEU A 57 7.28 2.34 7.15
N ILE A 58 7.17 1.96 5.88
CA ILE A 58 5.98 1.31 5.32
C ILE A 58 6.04 -0.19 5.61
N SER A 59 7.16 -0.82 5.28
CA SER A 59 7.41 -2.23 5.55
C SER A 59 8.90 -2.56 5.46
N GLU A 60 9.28 -3.69 6.05
CA GLU A 60 10.63 -4.22 5.99
C GLU A 60 10.61 -5.74 5.80
N THR A 61 11.68 -6.26 5.23
CA THR A 61 11.91 -7.69 5.06
C THR A 61 13.41 -7.97 5.01
N LYS A 62 13.77 -9.25 4.93
CA LYS A 62 15.13 -9.68 4.62
C LYS A 62 15.14 -10.44 3.30
N SER A 63 16.24 -10.34 2.56
CA SER A 63 16.41 -11.16 1.36
C SER A 63 16.54 -12.64 1.72
N ASN A 64 15.93 -13.48 0.89
CA ASN A 64 16.02 -14.93 0.97
C ASN A 64 17.45 -15.42 0.68
N SER A 65 17.70 -16.71 0.89
CA SER A 65 19.00 -17.35 0.61
C SER A 65 19.48 -17.17 -0.83
N ASP A 66 18.55 -17.02 -1.76
CA ASP A 66 18.82 -16.78 -3.18
C ASP A 66 18.95 -15.28 -3.52
N GLY A 67 18.80 -14.38 -2.55
CA GLY A 67 18.83 -12.93 -2.74
C GLY A 67 17.51 -12.31 -3.18
N SER A 68 16.44 -13.10 -3.35
CA SER A 68 15.12 -12.56 -3.67
C SER A 68 14.48 -11.88 -2.46
N PHE A 69 13.65 -10.87 -2.70
CA PHE A 69 12.84 -10.26 -1.65
C PHE A 69 11.50 -9.78 -2.23
N LYS A 70 10.52 -9.68 -1.33
CA LYS A 70 9.21 -9.10 -1.62
C LYS A 70 8.70 -8.39 -0.38
N LEU A 71 8.24 -7.17 -0.55
CA LEU A 71 7.62 -6.36 0.48
C LEU A 71 6.55 -5.47 -0.13
N GLY A 72 5.64 -5.00 0.69
CA GLY A 72 4.59 -4.10 0.26
C GLY A 72 3.88 -3.49 1.44
N GLY A 73 2.99 -2.55 1.17
CA GLY A 73 2.29 -1.83 2.23
C GLY A 73 1.31 -0.80 1.67
N PRO A 74 0.80 0.10 2.53
CA PRO A 74 -0.05 1.19 2.08
C PRO A 74 0.69 2.06 1.04
N GLY A 75 0.01 2.38 -0.04
CA GLY A 75 0.46 3.37 -1.01
C GLY A 75 0.42 4.75 -0.38
N THR A 76 1.41 5.56 -0.72
CA THR A 76 1.53 6.96 -0.28
C THR A 76 1.46 7.89 -1.49
N THR A 77 1.05 9.13 -1.25
CA THR A 77 1.03 10.23 -2.23
C THR A 77 2.39 10.93 -2.34
N ALA A 78 3.40 10.45 -1.62
CA ALA A 78 4.76 10.93 -1.67
C ALA A 78 5.66 9.88 -2.34
N GLU A 79 6.87 10.29 -2.69
CA GLU A 79 7.90 9.36 -3.14
C GLU A 79 8.17 8.32 -2.05
N LYS A 80 8.54 7.12 -2.49
CA LYS A 80 8.96 6.04 -1.59
C LYS A 80 10.42 5.72 -1.86
N GLU A 81 11.08 5.19 -0.86
CA GLU A 81 12.48 4.81 -0.92
C GLU A 81 12.60 3.32 -0.59
N LEU A 82 13.16 2.56 -1.52
CA LEU A 82 13.61 1.19 -1.27
C LEU A 82 15.06 1.24 -0.81
N SER A 83 15.28 1.12 0.50
CA SER A 83 16.57 1.28 1.14
C SER A 83 17.20 -0.06 1.54
N PHE A 84 18.53 -0.06 1.54
CA PHE A 84 19.39 -1.20 1.89
C PHE A 84 20.48 -0.74 2.86
N ASP A 85 21.07 -1.69 3.59
CA ASP A 85 22.23 -1.46 4.47
C ASP A 85 23.57 -1.36 3.71
N ARG A 86 23.53 -1.54 2.38
CA ARG A 86 24.71 -1.53 1.49
C ARG A 86 24.48 -0.58 0.33
N LYS A 87 25.57 0.06 -0.11
CA LYS A 87 25.53 0.95 -1.28
C LYS A 87 25.25 0.18 -2.55
N ILE A 88 24.25 0.62 -3.30
CA ILE A 88 23.89 0.10 -4.60
C ILE A 88 24.87 0.64 -5.65
N ALA A 89 25.37 -0.26 -6.50
CA ALA A 89 26.15 0.06 -7.68
C ALA A 89 25.24 0.26 -8.89
N SER A 90 24.28 -0.64 -9.10
CA SER A 90 23.34 -0.60 -10.22
C SER A 90 22.08 -1.41 -9.91
N PHE A 91 21.01 -1.12 -10.65
CA PHE A 91 19.78 -1.91 -10.64
C PHE A 91 19.12 -1.92 -12.03
N THR A 92 18.25 -2.89 -12.26
CA THR A 92 17.31 -2.90 -13.38
C THR A 92 15.89 -2.90 -12.82
N SER A 93 14.96 -2.24 -13.50
CA SER A 93 13.56 -2.13 -13.06
C SER A 93 12.60 -2.23 -14.23
N ASN A 94 11.37 -2.68 -13.98
CA ASN A 94 10.26 -2.53 -14.91
C ASN A 94 9.79 -1.07 -15.08
N GLU A 95 10.19 -0.17 -14.17
CA GLU A 95 9.84 1.25 -14.21
C GLU A 95 11.08 2.12 -14.43
N THR A 96 11.10 2.88 -15.52
CA THR A 96 12.26 3.67 -15.95
C THR A 96 12.48 4.95 -15.15
N ALA A 97 11.45 5.41 -14.43
CA ALA A 97 11.52 6.60 -13.58
C ALA A 97 12.14 6.32 -12.20
N CYS A 98 12.49 5.07 -11.88
CA CYS A 98 13.24 4.75 -10.67
C CYS A 98 14.65 5.34 -10.76
N THR A 99 15.08 6.02 -9.70
CA THR A 99 16.41 6.65 -9.66
C THR A 99 17.18 6.23 -8.42
N LEU A 100 18.50 6.38 -8.44
CA LEU A 100 19.33 6.13 -7.27
C LEU A 100 19.42 7.39 -6.41
N SER A 101 19.23 7.23 -5.10
CA SER A 101 19.52 8.28 -4.12
C SER A 101 20.98 8.74 -4.18
N TYR A 102 21.24 9.97 -3.73
CA TYR A 102 22.57 10.59 -3.79
C TYR A 102 23.65 9.78 -3.05
N ASP A 103 23.33 9.20 -1.90
CA ASP A 103 24.26 8.38 -1.11
C ASP A 103 24.36 6.92 -1.59
N SER A 104 23.55 6.55 -2.60
CA SER A 104 23.41 5.22 -3.15
C SER A 104 22.85 4.17 -2.17
N LEU A 105 22.21 4.55 -1.07
CA LEU A 105 21.64 3.61 -0.10
C LEU A 105 20.17 3.26 -0.38
N ALA A 106 19.51 4.04 -1.23
CA ALA A 106 18.12 3.80 -1.62
C ALA A 106 17.87 3.95 -3.13
N ILE A 107 16.86 3.24 -3.62
CA ILE A 107 16.23 3.47 -4.91
C ILE A 107 14.94 4.29 -4.68
N ILE A 108 14.83 5.43 -5.34
CA ILE A 108 13.66 6.31 -5.30
C ILE A 108 12.59 5.76 -6.23
N LEU A 109 11.39 5.57 -5.69
CA LEU A 109 10.22 5.02 -6.38
C LEU A 109 9.21 6.14 -6.67
N PRO A 110 8.79 6.33 -7.94
CA PRO A 110 7.82 7.36 -8.32
C PRO A 110 6.43 7.13 -7.69
N VAL A 111 5.70 8.21 -7.45
CA VAL A 111 4.41 8.19 -6.73
C VAL A 111 3.31 7.48 -7.54
N GLU A 112 3.34 7.59 -8.86
CA GLU A 112 2.27 7.16 -9.79
C GLU A 112 2.17 5.64 -9.96
N LYS A 113 3.13 4.89 -9.41
CA LYS A 113 3.22 3.44 -9.57
C LYS A 113 3.03 2.71 -8.24
N SER A 114 2.34 1.58 -8.34
CA SER A 114 1.99 0.69 -7.22
C SER A 114 2.75 -0.62 -7.24
N TYR A 115 3.44 -0.94 -8.34
CA TYR A 115 4.21 -2.17 -8.49
C TYR A 115 5.59 -1.89 -9.08
N PHE A 116 6.61 -2.41 -8.42
CA PHE A 116 7.99 -2.32 -8.83
C PHE A 116 8.64 -3.70 -8.77
N ASN A 117 9.28 -4.09 -9.86
CA ASN A 117 10.05 -5.31 -9.97
C ASN A 117 11.49 -4.94 -10.35
N PHE A 118 12.44 -5.35 -9.52
CA PHE A 118 13.86 -5.19 -9.75
C PHE A 118 14.50 -6.52 -10.11
N ALA A 119 14.63 -6.79 -11.41
CA ALA A 119 15.17 -8.06 -11.89
C ALA A 119 16.61 -8.31 -11.40
N GLN A 120 17.39 -7.25 -11.23
CA GLN A 120 18.75 -7.32 -10.69
C GLN A 120 19.06 -6.07 -9.86
N ILE A 121 19.63 -6.26 -8.67
CA ILE A 121 20.24 -5.23 -7.84
C ILE A 121 21.66 -5.67 -7.49
N THR A 122 22.63 -4.80 -7.74
CA THR A 122 24.04 -5.07 -7.47
C THR A 122 24.59 -4.02 -6.50
N PHE A 123 25.30 -4.46 -5.47
CA PHE A 123 25.96 -3.62 -4.49
C PHE A 123 27.40 -3.32 -4.88
N LYS A 124 27.93 -2.21 -4.35
CA LYS A 124 29.35 -1.88 -4.45
C LYS A 124 30.17 -2.93 -3.68
N PRO A 125 31.41 -3.21 -4.13
CA PRO A 125 32.35 -4.10 -3.44
C PRO A 125 32.56 -3.73 -1.98
#